data_AF-A0A7X7LN22-F1
#
_entry.id   AF-A0A7X7LN22-F1
#
_cell.length_a   1.000
_cell.length_b   1.000
_cell.length_c   1.000
_cell.angle_alpha   90.00
_cell.angle_beta   90.00
_cell.angle_gamma   90.00
#
_symmetry.space_group_name_H-M   'P 1'
#
loop_
_entity.id
_entity.type
_entity.pdbx_description
1 polymer ?
#
loop_
_entity_poly.entity_id
_entity_poly.type
_entity_poly.pdbx_seq_one_letter_code
_entity_poly.pdbx_strand_id
1 'polypeptide(L)'
;NAYLAYSWASLYLNICGDIVLGWLLLDQARIAAEKLANIAADDPDVLFLTSKINTAKFFIRSVLPRVSGEITTILKNDPSILKMADEFFID
;
A
#
# COMPACT_ATOMS: atom_id res chain seq x y z
N ASN A 1 -7.88 10.37 -23.72
CA ASN A 1 -6.66 10.11 -24.52
C ASN A 1 -5.98 8.88 -23.94
N ALA A 2 -5.91 7.75 -24.66
CA ALA A 2 -5.49 6.46 -24.10
C ALA A 2 -4.04 6.47 -23.58
N TYR A 3 -3.15 7.21 -24.27
CA TYR A 3 -1.74 7.36 -23.86
C TYR A 3 -1.57 7.99 -22.47
N LEU A 4 -2.42 8.97 -22.15
CA LEU A 4 -2.42 9.58 -20.82
C LEU A 4 -2.92 8.61 -19.75
N ALA A 5 -3.86 7.71 -20.06
CA ALA A 5 -4.28 6.68 -19.12
C ALA A 5 -3.14 5.65 -18.89
N TYR A 6 -2.41 5.29 -19.95
CA TYR A 6 -1.28 4.36 -19.86
C TYR A 6 -0.10 4.91 -19.06
N SER A 7 0.16 6.23 -19.07
CA SER A 7 1.24 6.81 -18.27
C SER A 7 1.06 6.63 -16.76
N TRP A 8 -0.17 6.37 -16.28
CA TRP A 8 -0.48 6.14 -14.87
C TRP A 8 -0.61 4.66 -14.50
N ALA A 9 -0.44 3.72 -15.44
CA ALA A 9 -0.72 2.29 -15.23
C ALA A 9 0.13 1.69 -14.10
N SER A 10 1.44 1.96 -14.06
CA SER A 10 2.33 1.45 -13.00
C SER A 10 1.98 2.01 -11.63
N LEU A 11 1.59 3.28 -11.54
CA LEU A 11 1.17 3.90 -10.29
C LEU A 11 -0.14 3.27 -9.79
N TYR A 12 -1.09 3.04 -10.69
CA TYR A 12 -2.34 2.35 -10.38
C TYR A 12 -2.10 0.91 -9.88
N LEU A 13 -1.16 0.18 -10.50
CA LEU A 13 -0.77 -1.16 -10.05
C LEU A 13 -0.21 -1.15 -8.62
N ASN A 14 0.67 -0.20 -8.31
CA ASN A 14 1.25 -0.06 -6.97
C ASN A 14 0.20 0.25 -5.91
N ILE A 15 -0.73 1.17 -6.21
CA ILE A 15 -1.88 1.50 -5.34
C ILE A 15 -2.68 0.25 -5.03
N CYS A 16 -3.02 -0.54 -6.06
CA CYS A 16 -3.76 -1.79 -5.87
C CYS A 16 -3.00 -2.77 -4.97
N GLY A 17 -1.68 -2.90 -5.19
CA GLY A 17 -0.81 -3.73 -4.36
C GLY A 17 -0.82 -3.31 -2.89
N ASP A 18 -0.67 -2.02 -2.62
CA ASP A 18 -0.65 -1.47 -1.26
C ASP A 18 -1.99 -1.65 -0.54
N ILE A 19 -3.11 -1.47 -1.24
CA ILE A 19 -4.45 -1.67 -0.68
C ILE A 19 -4.66 -3.14 -0.31
N VAL A 20 -4.34 -4.06 -1.22
CA VAL A 20 -4.48 -5.51 -0.99
C VAL A 20 -3.55 -5.96 0.14
N LEU A 21 -2.30 -5.50 0.16
CA LEU A 21 -1.35 -5.83 1.23
C LEU A 21 -1.82 -5.29 2.59
N GLY A 22 -2.33 -4.06 2.63
CA GLY A 22 -2.91 -3.47 3.84
C GLY A 22 -4.08 -4.30 4.38
N TRP A 23 -4.95 -4.79 3.50
CA TRP A 23 -6.05 -5.68 3.88
C TRP A 23 -5.57 -7.03 4.43
N LEU A 24 -4.62 -7.68 3.75
CA LEU A 24 -4.05 -8.96 4.19
C LEU A 24 -3.33 -8.84 5.54
N LEU A 25 -2.62 -7.74 5.78
CA LEU A 25 -1.98 -7.47 7.07
C LEU A 25 -3.01 -7.22 8.18
N LEU A 26 -4.10 -6.52 7.88
CA LEU A 26 -5.19 -6.29 8.83
C LEU A 26 -5.88 -7.61 9.22
N ASP A 27 -6.14 -8.49 8.26
CA ASP A 27 -6.74 -9.80 8.54
C ASP A 27 -5.81 -10.70 9.37
N GLN A 28 -4.51 -10.70 9.07
CA GLN A 28 -3.52 -11.38 9.92
C GLN A 28 -3.51 -10.82 11.34
N ALA A 29 -3.61 -9.50 11.52
CA ALA A 29 -3.67 -8.88 12.84
C ALA A 29 -4.96 -9.24 13.59
N ARG A 30 -6.10 -9.34 12.89
CA ARG A 30 -7.37 -9.81 13.46
C ARG A 30 -7.23 -11.23 13.99
N ILE A 31 -6.75 -12.16 13.17
CA ILE A 31 -6.52 -13.56 13.56
C ILE A 31 -5.52 -13.64 14.73
N ALA A 32 -4.47 -12.82 14.71
CA ALA A 32 -3.49 -12.78 15.80
C ALA A 32 -4.09 -12.29 17.12
N ALA A 33 -4.96 -11.28 17.08
CA ALA A 33 -5.68 -10.79 18.25
C ALA A 33 -6.63 -11.83 18.82
N GLU A 34 -7.36 -12.55 17.96
CA GLU A 34 -8.24 -13.66 18.36
C GLU A 34 -7.47 -14.80 19.03
N LYS A 35 -6.29 -15.16 18.51
CA LYS A 35 -5.42 -16.18 19.10
C LYS A 35 -4.85 -15.73 20.45
N LEU A 36 -4.35 -14.50 20.54
CA LEU A 36 -3.80 -13.95 21.79
C LEU A 36 -4.81 -13.95 22.94
N ALA A 37 -6.10 -13.83 22.65
CA ALA A 37 -7.15 -13.89 23.66
C ALA A 37 -7.34 -15.29 24.29
N ASN A 38 -6.81 -16.35 23.66
CA ASN A 38 -7.07 -17.74 24.02
C ASN A 38 -5.81 -18.54 24.43
N ILE A 39 -4.63 -17.90 24.46
CA ILE A 39 -3.37 -18.57 24.84
C ILE A 39 -2.84 -18.06 26.19
N ALA A 40 -1.98 -18.87 26.82
CA ALA A 40 -1.31 -18.48 28.05
C ALA A 40 -0.27 -17.37 27.79
N ALA A 41 0.00 -16.54 28.80
CA ALA A 41 0.92 -15.40 28.66
C ALA A 41 2.39 -15.81 28.45
N ASP A 42 2.76 -17.03 28.83
CA ASP A 42 4.07 -17.63 28.68
C ASP A 42 4.20 -18.49 27.41
N ASP A 43 3.14 -18.56 26.59
CA ASP A 43 3.15 -19.29 25.34
C ASP A 43 4.20 -18.68 24.36
N PRO A 44 5.07 -19.50 23.74
CA PRO A 44 6.10 -19.03 22.82
C PRO A 44 5.54 -18.22 21.63
N ASP A 45 4.29 -18.42 21.24
CA ASP A 45 3.66 -17.72 20.12
C ASP A 45 3.23 -16.29 20.45
N VAL A 46 3.18 -15.89 21.74
CA VAL A 46 2.74 -14.54 22.16
C VAL A 46 3.54 -13.44 21.46
N LEU A 47 4.87 -13.60 21.38
CA LEU A 47 5.75 -12.63 20.74
C LEU A 47 5.46 -12.51 19.23
N PHE A 48 5.24 -13.63 18.55
CA PHE A 48 4.95 -13.66 17.12
C PHE A 48 3.60 -13.01 16.80
N LEU A 49 2.55 -13.36 17.54
CA LEU A 49 1.21 -12.81 17.34
C LEU A 49 1.15 -11.31 17.66
N THR A 50 1.82 -10.88 18.72
CA THR A 50 1.95 -9.45 19.06
C THR A 50 2.68 -8.69 17.94
N SER A 51 3.72 -9.30 17.38
CA SER A 51 4.47 -8.72 16.26
C SER A 51 3.59 -8.55 15.02
N LYS A 52 2.72 -9.52 14.68
CA LYS A 52 1.77 -9.39 13.56
C LYS A 52 0.85 -8.18 13.69
N ILE A 53 0.32 -7.93 14.89
CA ILE A 53 -0.53 -6.75 15.16
C ILE A 53 0.27 -5.46 14.96
N ASN A 54 1.50 -5.41 15.47
CA ASN A 54 2.35 -4.22 15.36
C ASN A 54 2.78 -3.96 13.91
N THR A 55 3.09 -4.99 13.13
CA THR A 55 3.38 -4.88 11.70
C THR A 55 2.21 -4.28 10.93
N ALA A 56 0.99 -4.76 11.16
CA ALA A 56 -0.20 -4.21 10.51
C ALA A 56 -0.43 -2.74 10.90
N LYS A 57 -0.29 -2.39 12.18
CA LYS A 57 -0.38 -1.01 12.66
C LYS A 57 0.64 -0.10 11.99
N PHE A 58 1.90 -0.52 11.88
CA PHE A 58 2.95 0.24 11.22
C PHE A 58 2.62 0.45 9.74
N PHE A 59 2.28 -0.61 9.01
CA PHE A 59 1.97 -0.50 7.59
C PHE A 59 0.79 0.46 7.34
N ILE A 60 -0.32 0.27 8.06
CA ILE A 60 -1.53 1.08 7.89
C ILE A 60 -1.30 2.55 8.27
N ARG A 61 -0.50 2.83 9.30
CA ARG A 61 -0.29 4.21 9.79
C ARG A 61 0.85 4.94 9.11
N SER A 62 1.85 4.23 8.60
CA SER A 62 3.10 4.84 8.10
C SER A 62 3.29 4.65 6.60
N VAL A 63 2.80 3.57 6.01
CA VAL A 63 3.02 3.25 4.59
C VAL A 63 1.78 3.53 3.75
N LEU A 64 0.64 2.96 4.13
CA LEU A 64 -0.60 3.04 3.38
C LEU A 64 -1.11 4.47 3.08
N PRO A 65 -0.91 5.50 3.94
CA PRO A 65 -1.41 6.85 3.64
C PRO A 65 -0.87 7.46 2.34
N ARG A 66 0.29 7.00 1.82
CA ARG A 66 0.84 7.47 0.54
C ARG A 66 -0.14 7.29 -0.61
N VAL A 67 -0.94 6.21 -0.58
CA VAL A 67 -1.92 5.87 -1.61
C VAL A 67 -2.91 7.01 -1.83
N SER A 68 -3.27 7.76 -0.78
CA SER A 68 -4.17 8.91 -0.93
C SER A 68 -3.56 10.02 -1.81
N GLY A 69 -2.25 10.26 -1.68
CA GLY A 69 -1.51 11.21 -2.51
C GLY A 69 -1.35 10.73 -3.96
N GLU A 70 -1.10 9.42 -4.13
CA GLU A 70 -0.97 8.80 -5.45
C GLU A 70 -2.32 8.82 -6.21
N ILE A 71 -3.42 8.48 -5.55
CA ILE A 71 -4.78 8.60 -6.12
C ILE A 71 -5.07 10.05 -6.53
N THR A 72 -4.74 11.02 -5.68
CA THR A 72 -4.91 12.44 -5.99
C THR A 72 -4.10 12.84 -7.23
N THR A 73 -2.89 12.29 -7.38
CA THR A 73 -2.04 12.52 -8.56
C THR A 73 -2.69 11.97 -9.83
N ILE A 74 -3.22 10.75 -9.80
CA ILE A 74 -3.91 10.14 -10.96
C ILE A 74 -5.15 10.96 -11.33
N LEU A 75 -5.94 11.39 -10.34
CA LEU A 75 -7.17 12.16 -10.56
C LEU A 75 -6.91 13.56 -11.15
N LYS A 76 -5.76 14.17 -10.86
CA LYS A 76 -5.35 15.43 -11.51
C LYS A 76 -5.19 15.27 -13.03
N ASN A 77 -4.86 14.07 -13.50
CA ASN A 77 -4.80 13.70 -14.91
C ASN A 77 -4.02 14.72 -15.77
N ASP A 78 -2.84 15.12 -15.30
CA ASP A 78 -2.03 16.17 -15.92
C ASP A 78 -1.46 15.72 -17.29
N PRO A 79 -1.79 16.41 -18.39
CA PRO A 79 -1.32 16.05 -19.73
C PRO A 79 0.10 16.53 -20.04
N SER A 80 0.82 17.15 -19.10
CA SER A 80 2.14 17.75 -19.33
C SER A 80 3.15 16.76 -19.91
N ILE A 81 3.08 15.47 -19.55
CA ILE A 81 3.95 14.43 -20.12
C ILE A 81 3.79 14.27 -21.64
N LEU A 82 2.58 14.51 -22.18
CA LEU A 82 2.31 14.45 -23.61
C LEU A 82 2.77 15.72 -24.36
N LYS A 83 3.18 16.76 -23.63
CA LYS A 83 3.61 18.06 -24.17
C LYS A 83 5.12 18.28 -24.04
N MET A 84 5.85 17.33 -23.45
CA MET A 84 7.30 17.42 -23.33
C MET A 84 7.94 17.31 -24.72
N ALA A 85 8.90 18.17 -25.02
CA ALA A 85 9.60 18.11 -26.30
C ALA A 85 10.60 16.94 -26.31
N ASP A 86 10.67 16.24 -27.44
CA ASP A 86 11.54 15.06 -27.61
C ASP A 86 13.02 15.40 -27.40
N GLU A 87 13.43 16.63 -27.69
CA GLU A 87 14.79 17.15 -27.50
C GLU A 87 15.31 17.08 -26.05
N PHE A 88 14.44 16.91 -25.06
CA PHE A 88 14.82 16.75 -23.66
C PHE A 88 15.12 15.29 -23.26
N PHE A 89 14.80 14.32 -24.12
CA PHE A 89 15.08 12.92 -23.88
C PHE A 89 16.39 12.55 -24.59
N ILE A 90 17.38 12.12 -23.81
CA ILE A 90 18.66 11.65 -24.35
C ILE A 90 18.44 10.22 -24.89
N ASP A 91 18.82 9.98 -26.14
CA ASP A 91 18.80 8.65 -26.78
C ASP A 91 19.60 7.58 -26.01
#